data_AF-A0A0K0D188-F1
#
_entry.id   AF-A0A0K0D188-F1
#
_cell.length_a   1.000
_cell.length_b   1.000
_cell.length_c   1.000
_cell.angle_alpha   90.00
_cell.angle_beta   90.00
_cell.angle_gamma   90.00
#
_symmetry.space_group_name_H-M   'P 1'
#
loop_
_entity.id
_entity.type
_entity.pdbx_description
1 polymer ?
#
loop_
_entity_poly.entity_id
_entity_poly.type
_entity_poly.pdbx_seq_one_letter_code
_entity_poly.pdbx_strand_id
1 'polypeptide(L)'
;MQYIVAVDVGTTTIRACLYDDKCRLVNVASDKIQVEISGNGELRVEIDPGVLFDQFIQALNVIGAVFYFFTRNPRFKAARMLKFLSSMVSHRVMVTIQQVSGPFL
;
A
#
# COMPACT_ATOMS: atom_id res chain seq x y z
N MET A 1 -23.91 0.04 7.88
CA MET A 1 -22.92 0.69 7.00
C MET A 1 -21.85 -0.27 6.55
N GLN A 2 -21.72 -0.40 5.23
CA GLN A 2 -20.57 -0.97 4.55
C GLN A 2 -19.71 0.19 4.05
N TYR A 3 -18.39 0.05 4.11
CA TYR A 3 -17.45 1.03 3.58
C TYR A 3 -16.56 0.33 2.57
N ILE A 4 -16.16 1.06 1.52
CA ILE A 4 -15.22 0.59 0.52
C ILE A 4 -13.95 1.44 0.64
N VAL A 5 -12.80 0.78 0.72
CA VAL A 5 -11.50 1.45 0.62
C VAL A 5 -10.95 1.16 -0.77
N ALA A 6 -10.78 2.20 -1.58
CA ALA A 6 -10.07 2.12 -2.84
C ALA A 6 -8.63 2.61 -2.61
N VAL A 7 -7.64 1.84 -3.05
CA VAL A 7 -6.23 2.25 -3.00
C VAL A 7 -5.69 2.35 -4.42
N ASP A 8 -5.19 3.54 -4.76
CA ASP A 8 -4.56 3.88 -6.02
C ASP A 8 -3.05 3.97 -5.79
N VAL A 9 -2.29 3.10 -6.48
CA VAL A 9 -0.82 3.09 -6.46
C VAL A 9 -0.37 3.67 -7.78
N GLY A 10 -0.11 4.98 -7.79
CA GLY A 10 0.42 5.68 -8.96
C GLY A 10 1.93 5.52 -9.08
N THR A 11 2.55 6.33 -9.92
CA THR A 11 4.02 6.40 -10.04
C THR A 11 4.64 7.32 -8.98
N THR A 12 3.90 8.32 -8.52
CA THR A 12 4.40 9.34 -7.57
C THR A 12 3.79 9.23 -6.18
N THR A 13 2.59 8.65 -6.08
CA THR A 13 1.83 8.62 -4.83
C THR A 13 1.03 7.34 -4.66
N ILE A 14 0.93 6.89 -3.42
CA ILE A 14 -0.10 5.92 -2.98
C ILE A 14 -1.22 6.73 -2.35
N ARG A 15 -2.46 6.53 -2.79
CA ARG A 15 -3.64 7.21 -2.28
C ARG A 15 -4.69 6.19 -1.87
N ALA A 16 -5.36 6.41 -0.75
CA ALA A 16 -6.57 5.68 -0.41
C ALA A 16 -7.76 6.59 -0.19
N CYS A 17 -8.90 6.16 -0.72
CA CYS A 17 -10.18 6.84 -0.62
C CYS A 17 -11.18 5.93 0.11
N LEU A 18 -11.88 6.47 1.10
CA LEU A 18 -12.97 5.81 1.80
C LEU A 18 -14.29 6.24 1.19
N TYR A 19 -15.09 5.28 0.75
CA TYR A 19 -16.46 5.52 0.27
C TYR A 19 -17.48 4.87 1.20
N ASP A 20 -18.63 5.52 1.36
CA ASP A 20 -19.79 4.95 2.02
C ASP A 20 -20.67 4.11 1.06
N ASP A 21 -21.76 3.57 1.59
CA ASP A 21 -22.73 2.76 0.84
C ASP A 21 -23.53 3.52 -0.22
N LYS A 22 -23.38 4.85 -0.28
CA LYS A 22 -23.94 5.72 -1.32
C LYS A 22 -22.88 6.17 -2.33
N CYS A 23 -21.71 5.52 -2.34
CA CYS A 23 -20.54 5.86 -3.16
C CYS A 23 -20.05 7.30 -2.93
N ARG A 24 -20.30 7.88 -1.76
CA ARG A 24 -19.82 9.23 -1.43
C ARG A 24 -18.44 9.13 -0.81
N LEU A 25 -17.55 10.02 -1.21
CA LEU A 25 -16.22 10.12 -0.63
C LEU A 25 -16.32 10.65 0.80
N VAL A 26 -15.89 9.82 1.75
CA VAL A 26 -15.89 10.13 3.19
C VAL A 26 -14.55 10.70 3.61
N ASN A 27 -13.45 10.14 3.12
CA ASN A 27 -12.10 10.55 3.50
C ASN A 27 -11.05 10.12 2.47
N VAL A 28 -9.89 10.77 2.49
CA VAL A 28 -8.74 10.50 1.63
C VAL A 28 -7.47 10.54 2.48
N ALA A 29 -6.54 9.63 2.22
CA ALA A 29 -5.15 9.77 2.63
C ALA A 29 -4.23 9.53 1.44
N SER A 30 -3.06 10.16 1.43
CA SER A 30 -2.09 10.02 0.36
C SER A 30 -0.69 10.12 0.92
N ASP A 31 0.24 9.36 0.35
CA ASP A 31 1.68 9.44 0.64
C ASP A 31 2.48 9.38 -0.66
N LYS A 32 3.72 9.88 -0.65
CA LYS A 32 4.63 9.86 -1.81
C LYS A 32 5.33 8.52 -1.92
N ILE A 33 5.48 8.05 -3.15
CA ILE A 33 6.29 6.88 -3.47
C ILE A 33 7.76 7.30 -3.51
N GLN A 34 8.60 6.50 -2.86
CA GLN A 34 10.04 6.63 -2.99
C GLN A 34 10.49 6.03 -4.31
N VAL A 35 11.21 6.83 -5.09
CA VAL A 35 11.76 6.43 -6.38
C VAL A 35 13.26 6.65 -6.35
N GLU A 36 14.00 5.71 -6.91
CA GLU A 36 15.44 5.83 -7.08
C GLU A 36 15.70 6.59 -8.37
N ILE A 37 16.47 7.68 -8.26
CA ILE A 37 16.88 8.49 -9.40
C ILE A 37 18.37 8.27 -9.60
N SER A 38 18.74 7.70 -10.74
CA SER A 38 20.13 7.43 -11.09
C SER A 38 20.44 7.82 -12.54
N GLY A 39 21.72 8.02 -12.86
CA GLY A 39 22.17 8.26 -14.25
C GLY A 39 23.32 9.25 -14.40
N ASN A 40 24.37 8.84 -15.11
CA ASN A 40 25.41 9.74 -15.65
C ASN A 40 25.12 10.01 -17.14
N GLY A 41 24.29 11.02 -17.41
CA GLY A 41 23.95 11.48 -18.76
C GLY A 41 22.56 11.05 -19.28
N GLU A 42 21.98 9.97 -18.76
CA GLU A 42 20.63 9.50 -19.09
C GLU A 42 19.84 9.25 -17.81
N LEU A 43 18.73 9.97 -17.60
CA LEU A 43 17.95 9.94 -16.36
C LEU A 43 17.16 8.63 -16.27
N ARG A 44 17.44 7.83 -15.23
CA ARG A 44 16.66 6.63 -14.87
C ARG A 44 15.90 6.90 -13.59
N VAL A 45 14.61 6.59 -13.61
CA VAL A 45 13.73 6.67 -12.45
C VAL A 45 13.13 5.29 -12.26
N GLU A 46 13.52 4.62 -11.19
CA GLU A 46 13.14 3.25 -10.89
C GLU A 46 12.39 3.19 -9.55
N ILE A 47 11.47 2.23 -9.44
CA ILE A 47 10.71 1.98 -8.21
C ILE A 47 11.15 0.61 -7.70
N ASP A 48 11.76 0.56 -6.52
CA ASP A 48 12.04 -0.71 -5.88
C ASP A 48 10.73 -1.36 -5.41
N PRO A 49 10.43 -2.61 -5.84
CA PRO A 49 9.16 -3.27 -5.51
C PRO A 49 9.04 -3.63 -4.02
N GLY A 50 10.15 -3.86 -3.31
CA GLY A 50 10.16 -4.13 -1.88
C GLY A 50 9.81 -2.87 -1.08
N VAL A 51 10.48 -1.75 -1.40
CA VAL A 51 10.20 -0.44 -0.81
C VAL A 51 8.76 -0.02 -1.08
N LEU A 52 8.26 -0.19 -2.32
CA LEU A 52 6.88 0.12 -2.67
C LEU A 52 5.88 -0.69 -1.83
N PHE A 53 6.15 -1.98 -1.63
CA PHE A 53 5.27 -2.84 -0.84
C PHE A 53 5.26 -2.44 0.65
N ASP A 54 6.43 -2.12 1.22
CA ASP A 54 6.52 -1.62 2.59
C ASP A 54 5.78 -0.29 2.78
N GLN A 55 5.94 0.63 1.83
CA GLN A 55 5.20 1.89 1.81
C GLN A 55 3.68 1.67 1.69
N PHE A 56 3.24 0.73 0.86
CA PHE A 56 1.84 0.36 0.73
C PHE A 56 1.25 -0.16 2.05
N ILE A 57 1.95 -1.06 2.73
CA ILE A 57 1.53 -1.57 4.04
C ILE A 57 1.52 -0.45 5.08
N GLN A 58 2.52 0.43 5.09
CA GLN A 58 2.56 1.57 6.01
C GLN A 58 1.38 2.52 5.77
N ALA A 59 1.08 2.85 4.52
CA ALA A 59 -0.06 3.66 4.12
C ALA A 59 -1.37 3.02 4.64
N LEU A 60 -1.59 1.72 4.39
CA LEU A 60 -2.79 1.02 4.87
C LEU A 60 -2.96 1.10 6.40
N ASN A 61 -1.87 1.11 7.17
CA ASN A 61 -1.94 1.24 8.62
C ASN A 61 -2.36 2.64 9.07
N VAL A 62 -1.77 3.68 8.46
CA VAL A 62 -2.12 5.07 8.74
C VAL A 62 -3.58 5.33 8.32
N ILE A 63 -3.95 4.89 7.13
CA ILE A 63 -5.31 4.94 6.59
C ILE A 63 -6.30 4.24 7.53
N GLY A 64 -5.98 3.01 7.96
CA GLY A 64 -6.80 2.27 8.92
C GLY A 64 -6.97 2.99 10.25
N ALA A 65 -5.91 3.65 10.76
CA ALA A 65 -5.96 4.44 11.99
C ALA A 65 -6.80 5.71 11.83
N VAL A 66 -6.62 6.45 10.73
CA VAL A 66 -7.39 7.65 10.40
C VAL A 66 -8.87 7.28 10.24
N PHE A 67 -9.18 6.25 9.45
CA PHE A 67 -10.57 5.81 9.26
C PHE A 67 -11.20 5.29 10.55
N TYR A 68 -10.44 4.59 11.40
CA TYR A 68 -10.92 4.21 12.72
C TYR A 68 -11.25 5.44 13.59
N PHE A 69 -10.37 6.45 13.60
CA PHE A 69 -10.61 7.67 14.37
C PHE A 69 -11.89 8.39 13.93
N PHE A 70 -12.10 8.53 12.62
CA PHE A 70 -13.27 9.25 12.07
C PHE A 70 -14.57 8.43 12.13
N THR A 71 -14.52 7.11 12.01
CA THR A 71 -15.74 6.27 11.98
C THR A 71 -16.06 5.61 13.31
N ARG A 72 -15.10 5.52 14.25
CA ARG A 72 -15.14 4.71 15.48
C ARG A 72 -15.59 3.25 15.27
N ASN A 73 -15.52 2.74 14.04
CA ASN A 73 -16.02 1.41 13.70
C ASN A 73 -14.92 0.33 13.94
N PRO A 74 -15.19 -0.72 14.74
CA PRO A 74 -14.19 -1.74 15.08
C PRO A 74 -13.66 -2.55 13.89
N ARG A 75 -14.34 -2.55 12.74
CA ARG A 75 -13.88 -3.23 11.52
C ARG A 75 -12.55 -2.68 10.99
N PHE A 76 -12.27 -1.38 11.16
CA PHE A 76 -11.00 -0.78 10.75
C PHE A 76 -9.82 -1.18 11.66
N LYS A 77 -10.10 -1.69 12.87
CA LYS A 77 -9.08 -2.30 13.74
C LYS A 77 -8.58 -3.64 13.19
N ALA A 78 -9.40 -4.37 12.43
CA ALA A 78 -9.02 -5.62 11.76
C ALA A 78 -8.11 -5.39 10.54
N ALA A 79 -8.28 -4.29 9.81
CA ALA A 79 -7.34 -3.89 8.76
C ALA A 79 -5.91 -3.68 9.32
N ARG A 80 -5.80 -3.18 10.55
CA ARG A 80 -4.52 -3.09 11.29
C ARG A 80 -3.92 -4.46 11.63
N MET A 81 -4.74 -5.50 11.81
CA MET A 81 -4.28 -6.88 12.01
C MET A 81 -3.78 -7.53 10.72
N LEU A 82 -4.17 -7.04 9.55
CA LEU A 82 -3.64 -7.49 8.26
C LEU A 82 -2.11 -7.27 8.18
N LYS A 83 -1.57 -6.33 8.95
CA LYS A 83 -0.12 -6.12 9.11
C LYS A 83 0.60 -7.34 9.72
N PHE A 84 -0.05 -8.03 10.67
CA PHE A 84 0.49 -9.24 11.28
C PHE A 84 0.42 -10.44 10.33
N LEU A 85 -0.65 -10.58 9.54
CA LEU A 85 -0.74 -11.63 8.52
C LEU A 85 0.19 -11.35 7.32
N SER A 86 0.29 -10.09 6.88
CA SER A 86 1.10 -9.69 5.74
C SER A 86 2.61 -9.81 6.02
N SER A 87 3.07 -9.68 7.26
CA SER A 87 4.47 -10.01 7.60
C SER A 87 4.83 -11.46 7.25
N MET A 88 3.93 -12.41 7.53
CA MET A 88 4.11 -13.81 7.13
C MET A 88 3.93 -14.02 5.61
N VAL A 89 3.02 -13.29 4.96
CA VAL A 89 2.75 -13.43 3.52
C VAL A 89 3.81 -12.75 2.65
N SER A 90 4.39 -11.62 3.09
CA SER A 90 5.45 -10.90 2.37
C SER A 90 6.68 -11.77 2.19
N HIS A 91 7.03 -12.54 3.22
CA HIS A 91 8.11 -13.52 3.09
C HIS A 91 7.79 -14.57 2.01
N ARG A 92 6.56 -15.07 1.92
CA ARG A 92 6.18 -16.07 0.90
C ARG A 92 6.08 -15.48 -0.50
N VAL A 93 5.59 -14.25 -0.64
CA VAL A 93 5.50 -13.51 -1.91
C VAL A 93 6.90 -13.12 -2.40
N MET A 94 7.77 -12.60 -1.54
CA MET A 94 9.16 -12.29 -1.85
C MET A 94 9.93 -13.54 -2.31
N VAL A 95 9.77 -14.67 -1.63
CA VAL A 95 10.37 -15.95 -2.05
C VAL A 95 9.83 -16.41 -3.39
N THR A 96 8.53 -16.22 -3.67
CA THR A 96 7.94 -16.60 -4.96
C THR A 96 8.46 -15.70 -6.09
N ILE A 97 8.62 -14.40 -5.85
CA ILE A 97 9.18 -13.46 -6.82
C ILE A 97 10.67 -13.77 -7.07
N GLN A 98 11.44 -14.08 -6.03
CA GLN A 98 12.85 -14.50 -6.18
C GLN A 98 12.98 -15.83 -6.93
N GLN A 99 12.10 -16.81 -6.69
CA GLN A 99 12.09 -18.08 -7.42
C GLN A 99 11.65 -17.93 -8.88
N VAL A 100 10.78 -16.98 -9.19
CA VAL A 100 10.40 -16.67 -10.57
C VAL A 100 11.50 -15.89 -11.30
N SER A 101 12.41 -15.24 -10.56
CA SER A 101 13.49 -14.40 -11.10
C SER A 101 14.85 -15.12 -11.28
N GLY A 102 14.92 -16.45 -11.13
CA GLY A 102 16.06 -17.28 -11.58
C GLY A 102 15.90 -18.78 -11.27
N PRO A 103 16.41 -19.72 -12.10
CA PRO A 103 17.56 -19.59 -13.02
C PRO A 103 17.20 -19.92 -14.49
N PHE A 104 17.23 -18.91 -15.36
CA PHE A 104 17.46 -19.07 -16.80
C PHE A 104 18.32 -17.88 -17.28
N LEU A 105 19.54 -17.82 -16.76
CA LEU A 105 20.73 -17.31 -17.43
C LEU A 105 21.89 -18.26 -17.08
#